data_AF-A0A0J1CMK3-F1
#
_entry.id   AF-A0A0J1CMK3-F1
#
_cell.length_a   1.000
_cell.length_b   1.000
_cell.length_c   1.000
_cell.angle_alpha   90.00
_cell.angle_beta   90.00
_cell.angle_gamma   90.00
#
_symmetry.space_group_name_H-M   'P 1'
#
loop_
_entity.id
_entity.type
_entity.pdbx_description
1 polymer ?
#
loop_
_entity_poly.entity_id
_entity_poly.type
_entity_poly.pdbx_seq_one_letter_code
_entity_poly.pdbx_strand_id
1 'polypeptide(L)'
;MKHRTFYAVAAAAVLTCTAGCTTAYRNGQECKAKMVETYPASKPKLSYDPPRVAYEGTRVVVEGSYTKKIPPAGVTPIKTTSQTVPAAVECTFAGDTLKTFQWLTPADLAEKYPLKPGTDDTE
;
A
#
# COMPACT_ATOMS: atom_id res chain seq x y z
N MET A 1 -9.35 -42.14 -24.26
CA MET A 1 -8.12 -41.36 -23.95
C MET A 1 -8.27 -39.85 -24.20
N LYS A 2 -9.27 -39.37 -24.94
CA LYS A 2 -9.42 -37.95 -25.32
C LYS A 2 -9.83 -37.01 -24.17
N HIS A 3 -10.67 -37.48 -23.23
CA HIS A 3 -11.11 -36.67 -22.08
C HIS A 3 -10.00 -36.40 -21.05
N ARG A 4 -9.10 -37.37 -20.81
CA ARG A 4 -7.99 -37.23 -19.84
C ARG A 4 -7.02 -36.11 -20.27
N THR A 5 -6.81 -35.96 -21.57
CA THR A 5 -6.01 -34.87 -22.14
C THR A 5 -6.70 -33.52 -22.00
N PHE A 6 -8.02 -33.44 -22.23
CA PHE A 6 -8.78 -32.20 -22.03
C PHE A 6 -8.80 -31.74 -20.56
N TYR A 7 -8.97 -32.66 -19.61
CA TYR A 7 -8.89 -32.31 -18.17
C TYR A 7 -7.50 -31.86 -17.75
N ALA A 8 -6.44 -32.48 -18.28
CA ALA A 8 -5.07 -32.07 -17.98
C ALA A 8 -4.74 -30.65 -18.49
N VAL A 9 -5.21 -30.29 -19.68
CA VAL A 9 -5.02 -28.94 -20.25
C VAL A 9 -5.84 -27.89 -19.49
N ALA A 10 -7.08 -28.22 -19.11
CA ALA A 10 -7.91 -27.33 -18.29
C ALA A 10 -7.31 -27.08 -16.90
N ALA A 11 -6.76 -28.11 -16.25
CA ALA A 11 -6.10 -27.97 -14.95
C ALA A 11 -4.83 -27.11 -15.01
N ALA A 12 -4.05 -27.23 -16.09
CA ALA A 12 -2.85 -26.41 -16.29
C ALA A 12 -3.18 -24.93 -16.51
N ALA A 13 -4.27 -24.61 -17.22
CA ALA A 13 -4.72 -23.24 -17.45
C ALA A 13 -5.25 -22.55 -16.17
N VAL A 14 -5.78 -23.31 -15.21
CA VAL A 14 -6.21 -22.75 -13.91
C VAL A 14 -4.99 -22.41 -13.03
N LEU A 15 -3.91 -23.19 -13.11
CA LEU A 15 -2.69 -22.99 -12.33
C LEU A 15 -1.88 -21.75 -12.75
N THR A 16 -1.91 -21.35 -14.02
CA THR A 16 -1.16 -20.17 -14.48
C THR A 16 -1.83 -18.86 -14.06
N CYS A 17 -3.16 -18.82 -13.94
CA CYS A 17 -3.90 -17.64 -13.52
C CYS A 17 -3.75 -17.30 -12.02
N THR A 18 -3.31 -18.25 -11.17
CA THR A 18 -3.13 -17.99 -9.74
C THR A 18 -1.80 -17.32 -9.41
N ALA A 19 -0.80 -17.39 -10.29
CA ALA A 19 0.50 -16.77 -10.08
C ALA A 19 0.38 -15.24 -9.90
N GLY A 20 -0.39 -14.56 -10.77
CA GLY A 20 -0.66 -13.13 -10.66
C GLY A 20 -1.43 -12.75 -9.38
N CYS A 21 -2.34 -13.61 -8.91
CA CYS A 21 -3.02 -13.41 -7.63
C CYS A 21 -2.08 -13.49 -6.43
N THR A 22 -1.04 -14.33 -6.48
CA THR A 22 -0.06 -14.44 -5.39
C THR A 22 0.91 -13.26 -5.34
N THR A 23 1.41 -12.79 -6.48
CA THR A 23 2.26 -11.59 -6.56
C THR A 23 1.51 -10.35 -6.10
N ALA A 24 0.30 -10.11 -6.62
CA ALA A 24 -0.53 -8.98 -6.19
C ALA A 24 -0.76 -8.96 -4.67
N TYR A 25 -1.05 -10.11 -4.08
CA TYR A 25 -1.23 -10.22 -2.64
C TYR A 25 0.06 -9.97 -1.86
N ARG A 26 1.18 -10.57 -2.26
CA ARG A 26 2.49 -10.40 -1.61
C ARG A 26 2.94 -8.95 -1.66
N ASN A 27 2.88 -8.32 -2.83
CA ASN A 27 3.21 -6.91 -3.02
C ASN A 27 2.31 -6.01 -2.16
N GLY A 28 1.02 -6.35 -2.07
CA GLY A 28 0.07 -5.72 -1.15
C GLY A 28 0.53 -5.75 0.31
N GLN A 29 0.95 -6.92 0.80
CA GLN A 29 1.43 -7.07 2.17
C GLN A 29 2.79 -6.39 2.40
N GLU A 30 3.71 -6.46 1.44
CA GLU A 30 5.02 -5.80 1.53
C GLU A 30 4.86 -4.28 1.58
N CYS A 31 3.99 -3.70 0.75
CA CYS A 31 3.71 -2.27 0.79
C CYS A 31 3.13 -1.84 2.14
N LYS A 32 2.20 -2.63 2.70
CA LYS A 32 1.67 -2.39 4.04
C LYS A 32 2.76 -2.49 5.11
N ALA A 33 3.64 -3.48 5.02
CA ALA A 33 4.76 -3.63 5.95
C ALA A 33 5.69 -2.40 5.90
N LYS A 34 5.96 -1.85 4.71
CA LYS A 34 6.72 -0.61 4.54
C LYS A 34 6.00 0.62 5.12
N MET A 35 4.67 0.70 4.97
CA MET A 35 3.88 1.73 5.66
C MET A 35 4.07 1.66 7.18
N VAL A 36 4.02 0.45 7.76
CA VAL A 36 4.20 0.23 9.20
C VAL A 36 5.63 0.57 9.65
N GLU A 37 6.64 0.12 8.90
CA GLU A 37 8.06 0.35 9.19
C GLU A 37 8.41 1.85 9.21
N THR A 38 7.88 2.61 8.25
CA THR A 38 8.19 4.03 8.09
C THR A 38 7.30 4.97 8.91
N TYR A 39 6.23 4.43 9.50
CA TYR A 39 5.32 5.18 10.37
C TYR A 39 5.98 5.47 11.73
N PRO A 40 6.05 6.74 12.18
CA PRO A 40 6.71 7.07 13.44
C PRO A 40 5.97 6.50 14.65
N ALA A 41 6.69 5.83 15.55
CA ALA A 41 6.13 5.30 16.81
C ALA A 41 5.58 6.40 17.75
N SER A 42 5.97 7.65 17.54
CA SER A 42 5.44 8.82 18.28
C SER A 42 4.07 9.28 17.80
N LYS A 43 3.61 8.84 16.63
CA LYS A 43 2.28 9.19 16.11
C LYS A 43 1.20 8.26 16.69
N PRO A 44 -0.08 8.68 16.68
CA PRO A 44 -1.19 7.83 17.14
C PRO A 44 -1.28 6.51 16.37
N LYS A 45 -2.01 5.53 16.89
CA LYS A 45 -2.20 4.26 16.18
C LYS A 45 -2.83 4.49 14.80
N LEU A 46 -2.18 3.95 13.77
CA LEU A 46 -2.65 3.94 12.39
C LEU A 46 -3.62 2.76 12.15
N SER A 47 -4.77 3.03 11.55
CA SER A 47 -5.66 2.04 10.93
C SER A 47 -5.22 1.78 9.50
N TYR A 48 -5.59 0.62 8.95
CA TYR A 48 -5.24 0.24 7.58
C TYR A 48 -6.46 -0.33 6.89
N ASP A 49 -6.69 0.14 5.68
CA ASP A 49 -7.63 -0.49 4.76
C ASP A 49 -6.94 -1.63 4.00
N PRO A 50 -7.70 -2.57 3.42
CA PRO A 50 -7.13 -3.56 2.52
C PRO A 50 -6.33 -2.87 1.40
N PRO A 51 -5.10 -3.33 1.09
CA PRO A 51 -4.30 -2.76 0.01
C PRO A 51 -5.07 -2.73 -1.31
N ARG A 52 -5.06 -1.59 -2.00
CA ARG A 52 -5.57 -1.47 -3.36
C ARG A 52 -4.45 -1.81 -4.32
N VAL A 53 -4.66 -2.84 -5.11
CA VAL A 53 -3.65 -3.36 -6.02
C VAL A 53 -4.12 -3.12 -7.45
N ALA A 54 -3.25 -2.52 -8.27
CA ALA A 54 -3.45 -2.30 -9.69
C ALA A 54 -2.41 -3.07 -10.50
N TYR A 55 -2.74 -3.32 -11.78
CA TYR A 55 -1.82 -3.89 -12.78
C TYR A 55 -1.06 -5.12 -12.25
N GLU A 56 -1.80 -6.15 -11.84
CA GLU A 56 -1.27 -7.44 -11.36
C GLU A 56 -0.28 -7.36 -10.17
N GLY A 57 -0.27 -6.25 -9.42
CA GLY A 57 0.66 -6.08 -8.29
C GLY A 57 1.78 -5.08 -8.54
N THR A 58 1.91 -4.53 -9.75
CA THR A 58 3.00 -3.60 -10.06
C THR A 58 2.80 -2.21 -9.44
N ARG A 59 1.57 -1.85 -9.06
CA ARG A 59 1.29 -0.63 -8.29
C ARG A 59 0.32 -0.94 -7.15
N VAL A 60 0.71 -0.60 -5.93
CA VAL A 60 -0.09 -0.83 -4.72
C VAL A 60 -0.25 0.49 -3.99
N VAL A 61 -1.48 0.80 -3.58
CA VAL A 61 -1.77 1.89 -2.64
C VAL A 61 -2.32 1.29 -1.36
N VAL A 62 -1.72 1.64 -0.23
CA VAL A 62 -2.24 1.26 1.09
C VAL A 62 -2.78 2.52 1.76
N GLU A 63 -4.07 2.50 2.06
CA GLU A 63 -4.79 3.58 2.73
C GLU A 63 -4.96 3.25 4.22
N GLY A 64 -5.19 4.30 5.00
CA GLY A 64 -5.35 4.23 6.44
C GLY A 64 -5.75 5.57 7.02
N SER A 65 -5.90 5.60 8.34
CA SER A 65 -6.18 6.84 9.05
C SER A 65 -5.77 6.74 10.52
N TYR A 66 -5.59 7.89 11.16
CA TYR A 66 -5.41 7.93 12.60
C TYR A 66 -6.14 9.13 13.20
N THR A 67 -6.53 9.00 14.48
CA THR A 67 -7.21 10.07 15.20
C THR A 67 -6.19 10.97 15.88
N LYS A 68 -6.14 12.24 15.48
CA LYS A 68 -5.36 13.29 16.15
C LYS A 68 -6.25 14.03 17.14
N LYS A 69 -5.79 14.18 18.38
CA LYS A 69 -6.42 15.08 19.36
C LYS A 69 -5.86 16.48 19.20
N ILE A 70 -6.74 17.46 19.09
CA ILE A 70 -6.41 18.87 18.95
C ILE A 70 -6.71 19.53 20.30
N PRO A 71 -5.69 20.02 21.03
CA PRO A 71 -5.92 20.72 22.29
C PRO A 71 -6.59 22.08 22.07
N PRO A 72 -7.26 22.64 23.08
CA PRO A 72 -7.76 24.01 23.06
C PRO A 72 -6.64 25.01 22.74
N ALA A 73 -6.88 25.95 21.83
CA ALA A 73 -5.90 26.95 21.40
C ALA A 73 -6.44 28.40 21.53
N GLY A 74 -6.98 28.74 22.70
CA GLY A 74 -7.51 30.07 23.00
C GLY A 74 -9.02 30.06 23.29
N VAL A 75 -9.72 31.12 22.88
CA VAL A 75 -11.16 31.31 23.17
C VAL A 75 -12.08 30.31 22.47
N THR A 76 -11.65 29.69 21.36
CA THR A 76 -12.32 28.54 20.71
C THR A 76 -11.30 27.69 19.94
N PRO A 77 -11.35 26.33 20.01
CA PRO A 77 -12.25 25.50 20.82
C PRO A 77 -11.85 25.44 22.30
N ILE A 78 -12.84 25.40 23.20
CA ILE A 78 -12.64 25.35 24.66
C ILE A 78 -12.32 23.92 25.15
N LYS A 79 -12.67 22.91 24.35
CA LYS A 79 -12.46 21.49 24.65
C LYS A 79 -11.60 20.83 23.58
N THR A 80 -10.83 19.83 23.97
CA THR A 80 -10.10 18.96 23.04
C THR A 80 -11.04 18.32 22.02
N THR A 81 -10.73 18.49 20.74
CA THR A 81 -11.46 17.90 19.62
C THR A 81 -10.65 16.75 19.00
N SER A 82 -11.32 15.83 18.34
CA SER A 82 -10.69 14.75 17.57
C SER A 82 -10.84 15.03 16.08
N GLN A 83 -9.77 14.85 15.32
CA GLN A 83 -9.75 14.92 13.87
C GLN A 83 -9.21 13.61 13.30
N THR A 84 -9.93 13.03 12.35
CA THR A 84 -9.42 11.89 11.57
C THR A 84 -8.46 12.43 10.52
N VAL A 85 -7.22 11.95 10.55
CA VAL A 85 -6.18 12.30 9.59
C VAL A 85 -6.01 11.13 8.63
N PRO A 86 -6.17 11.33 7.31
CA PRO A 86 -5.92 10.29 6.33
C PRO A 86 -4.43 10.00 6.23
N ALA A 87 -4.11 8.76 5.90
CA ALA A 87 -2.76 8.28 5.67
C ALA A 87 -2.78 7.37 4.43
N ALA A 88 -1.84 7.55 3.52
CA ALA A 88 -1.70 6.66 2.38
C ALA A 88 -0.25 6.60 1.90
N VAL A 89 0.12 5.43 1.41
CA VAL A 89 1.39 5.19 0.73
C VAL A 89 1.15 4.56 -0.63
N GLU A 90 2.09 4.78 -1.53
CA GLU A 90 2.15 4.09 -2.81
C GLU A 90 3.48 3.34 -2.93
N CYS A 91 3.39 2.13 -3.46
CA CYS A 91 4.52 1.29 -3.80
C CYS A 91 4.43 0.85 -5.26
N THR A 92 5.56 0.84 -5.94
CA THR A 92 5.68 0.21 -7.27
C THR A 92 6.57 -1.01 -7.21
N PHE A 93 6.30 -2.00 -8.05
CA PHE A 93 6.99 -3.28 -8.07
C PHE A 93 7.34 -3.70 -9.49
N ALA A 94 8.50 -4.33 -9.63
CA ALA A 94 8.87 -5.13 -10.79
C ALA A 94 8.80 -6.61 -10.40
N GLY A 95 7.72 -7.29 -10.79
CA GLY A 95 7.39 -8.62 -10.25
C GLY A 95 7.14 -8.55 -8.73
N ASP A 96 7.89 -9.36 -7.96
CA ASP A 96 7.84 -9.38 -6.49
C ASP A 96 8.88 -8.43 -5.85
N THR A 97 9.55 -7.57 -6.63
CA THR A 97 10.60 -6.67 -6.12
C THR A 97 10.10 -5.24 -5.99
N LEU A 98 10.09 -4.69 -4.77
CA LEU A 98 9.77 -3.29 -4.52
C LEU A 98 10.76 -2.35 -5.20
N LYS A 99 10.27 -1.45 -6.05
CA LYS A 99 11.04 -0.46 -6.81
C LYS A 99 10.98 0.92 -6.18
N THR A 100 9.78 1.41 -5.92
CA THR A 100 9.58 2.71 -5.25
C THR A 100 8.61 2.59 -4.09
N PHE A 101 8.81 3.47 -3.12
CA PHE A 101 7.92 3.68 -1.99
C PHE A 101 7.80 5.19 -1.78
N GLN A 102 6.58 5.68 -1.63
CA GLN A 102 6.33 7.07 -1.24
C GLN A 102 5.17 7.15 -0.26
N TRP A 103 5.23 8.15 0.61
CA TRP A 103 4.03 8.59 1.32
C TRP A 103 3.25 9.57 0.43
N LEU A 104 1.94 9.40 0.37
CA LEU A 104 1.01 10.30 -0.33
C LEU A 104 0.42 11.32 0.64
N THR A 105 0.16 10.90 1.88
CA THR A 105 -0.44 11.72 2.93
C THR A 105 -0.22 11.04 4.30
N PRO A 106 -0.14 11.77 5.43
CA PRO A 106 -0.13 13.23 5.58
C PRO A 106 1.11 13.90 5.01
N ALA A 107 1.01 15.22 4.74
CA ALA A 107 2.05 16.02 4.08
C ALA A 107 3.43 15.89 4.74
N ASP A 108 3.48 15.84 6.08
CA ASP A 108 4.75 15.70 6.81
C ASP A 108 5.45 14.36 6.57
N LEU A 109 4.71 13.29 6.28
CA LEU A 109 5.29 12.02 5.85
C LEU A 109 5.58 12.01 4.35
N ALA A 110 4.73 12.62 3.52
CA ALA A 110 4.96 12.74 2.08
C ALA A 110 6.25 13.53 1.77
N GLU A 111 6.51 14.61 2.50
CA GLU A 111 7.74 15.40 2.40
C GLU A 111 8.97 14.60 2.83
N LYS A 112 8.84 13.74 3.85
CA LYS A 112 9.94 12.90 4.34
C LYS A 112 10.27 11.75 3.38
N TYR A 113 9.26 11.24 2.68
CA TYR A 113 9.37 10.10 1.76
C TYR A 113 8.74 10.43 0.40
N PRO A 114 9.33 11.39 -0.35
CA PRO A 114 8.82 11.76 -1.65
C PRO A 114 9.08 10.66 -2.68
N LEU A 115 8.30 10.64 -3.76
CA LEU A 115 8.62 9.83 -4.92
C LEU A 115 9.99 10.29 -5.45
N LYS A 116 10.94 9.35 -5.51
CA LYS A 116 12.17 9.56 -6.27
C LYS A 116 11.86 9.16 -7.71
N PRO A 117 12.04 10.06 -8.71
CA PRO A 117 11.98 9.65 -10.10
C PRO A 117 13.00 8.53 -10.33
N GLY A 118 12.57 7.45 -10.98
CA GLY A 118 13.42 6.30 -11.23
C GLY A 118 14.58 6.70 -12.13
N THR A 119 15.80 6.32 -11.76
CA THR A 119 16.98 6.41 -12.63
C THR A 119 16.99 5.36 -13.74
N ASP A 120 15.94 4.53 -13.82
CA ASP A 120 15.84 3.37 -14.72
C ASP A 120 15.16 3.74 -16.06
N ASP A 121 14.76 4.99 -16.29
CA ASP A 121 14.19 5.46 -17.58
C ASP A 121 15.27 5.83 -18.63
N THR A 122 16.55 5.47 -18.38
CA THR A 122 17.65 5.61 -19.34
C THR A 122 18.21 4.24 -19.69
N GLU A 123 17.55 3.53 -20.60
CA GLU A 123 18.20 2.60 -21.53
C GLU A 123 17.44 2.57 -22.87
#